data_AF-A0A7C7I4M4-F1
#
_entry.id   AF-A0A7C7I4M4-F1
#
_cell.length_a   1.000
_cell.length_b   1.000
_cell.length_c   1.000
_cell.angle_alpha   90.00
_cell.angle_beta   90.00
_cell.angle_gamma   90.00
#
_symmetry.space_group_name_H-M   'P 1'
#
loop_
_entity.id
_entity.type
_entity.pdbx_description
1 polymer ?
#
loop_
_entity_poly.entity_id
_entity_poly.type
_entity_poly.pdbx_seq_one_letter_code
_entity_poly.pdbx_strand_id
1 'polypeptide(L)' 'MKNLTNNLALLYSSADIQNRVSAMGKSISEKFEAKDPIFIGVLNGSFMFMADLLRA' A
#
# COMPACT_ATOMS: atom_id res chain seq x y z
N MET A 1 -19.05 -8.26 18.39
CA MET A 1 -18.31 -8.05 17.11
C MET A 1 -19.13 -8.29 15.84
N LYS A 2 -20.24 -9.06 15.85
CA LYS A 2 -21.04 -9.37 14.63
C LYS A 2 -21.78 -8.19 13.94
N ASN A 3 -21.81 -6.98 14.51
CA ASN A 3 -22.66 -5.88 14.01
C ASN A 3 -21.89 -4.72 13.33
N LEU A 4 -20.55 -4.75 13.30
CA LEU A 4 -19.77 -3.63 12.73
C LEU A 4 -19.75 -3.65 11.18
N THR A 5 -19.93 -4.84 10.59
CA THR A 5 -19.84 -5.08 9.15
C THR A 5 -21.14 -4.81 8.40
N ASN A 6 -22.26 -4.58 9.10
CA ASN A 6 -23.58 -4.45 8.47
C ASN A 6 -23.72 -3.23 7.56
N ASN A 7 -22.81 -2.24 7.68
CA ASN A 7 -22.76 -1.03 6.85
C ASN A 7 -21.43 -0.90 6.07
N LEU A 8 -20.66 -1.97 5.94
CA LEU A 8 -19.42 -1.96 5.15
C LEU A 8 -19.68 -2.58 3.77
N ALA A 9 -19.25 -1.89 2.72
CA ALA A 9 -19.22 -2.41 1.36
C ALA A 9 -17.77 -2.67 0.94
N LEU A 10 -17.54 -3.74 0.20
CA LEU A 10 -16.23 -4.03 -0.38
C LEU A 10 -15.93 -2.99 -1.48
N LEU A 11 -14.99 -2.08 -1.21
CA LEU A 11 -14.52 -1.11 -2.20
C LEU A 11 -13.33 -1.62 -3.01
N TYR A 12 -12.37 -2.24 -2.32
CA TYR A 12 -11.19 -2.84 -2.92
C TYR A 12 -10.96 -4.21 -2.31
N SER A 13 -10.79 -5.22 -3.16
CA SER A 13 -10.32 -6.52 -2.70
C SER A 13 -8.84 -6.45 -2.31
N SER A 14 -8.38 -7.45 -1.56
CA SER A 14 -6.94 -7.58 -1.26
C SER A 14 -6.09 -7.68 -2.54
N ALA A 15 -6.61 -8.32 -3.58
CA ALA A 15 -5.95 -8.40 -4.88
C ALA A 15 -5.85 -7.02 -5.57
N ASP A 16 -6.90 -6.21 -5.51
CA ASP A 16 -6.89 -4.85 -6.07
C ASP A 16 -5.82 -3.99 -5.40
N ILE A 17 -5.73 -4.08 -4.07
CA ILE A 17 -4.72 -3.37 -3.29
C ILE A 17 -3.32 -3.85 -3.68
N GLN A 18 -3.08 -5.16 -3.71
CA GLN A 18 -1.75 -5.69 -4.02
C GLN A 18 -1.29 -5.39 -5.45
N ASN A 19 -2.20 -5.47 -6.43
CA ASN A 19 -1.92 -5.10 -7.81
C ASN A 19 -1.53 -3.62 -7.91
N ARG A 20 -2.27 -2.74 -7.20
CA ARG A 20 -1.99 -1.31 -7.20
C ARG A 20 -0.66 -1.00 -6.50
N VAL A 21 -0.39 -1.62 -5.36
CA VAL A 21 0.88 -1.44 -4.64
C VAL A 21 2.05 -1.92 -5.48
N SER A 22 1.95 -3.08 -6.12
CA SER A 22 2.99 -3.63 -7.02
C SER A 22 3.30 -2.68 -8.18
N ALA A 23 2.27 -2.14 -8.83
CA ALA A 23 2.45 -1.18 -9.91
C ALA A 23 3.11 0.13 -9.43
N MET A 24 2.77 0.60 -8.23
CA MET A 24 3.42 1.78 -7.63
C MET A 24 4.87 1.52 -7.26
N GLY A 25 5.18 0.37 -6.63
CA GLY A 25 6.53 -0.05 -6.28
C GLY A 25 7.43 -0.06 -7.51
N LYS A 26 6.99 -0.72 -8.59
CA LYS A 26 7.70 -0.71 -9.88
C LYS A 26 7.99 0.69 -10.40
N SER A 27 6.97 1.56 -10.43
CA SER A 27 7.13 2.93 -10.94
C SER A 27 8.07 3.78 -10.08
N ILE A 28 8.03 3.61 -8.75
CA ILE A 28 8.95 4.29 -7.82
C ILE A 28 10.38 3.77 -8.02
N SER A 29 10.55 2.45 -8.13
CA SER A 29 11.84 1.80 -8.35
C SER A 29 12.51 2.28 -9.65
N GLU A 30 11.76 2.35 -10.75
CA GLU A 30 12.25 2.91 -12.02
C GLU A 30 12.64 4.41 -11.88
N LYS A 31 11.82 5.19 -11.18
CA LYS A 31 12.04 6.64 -11.02
C LYS A 31 13.26 6.99 -10.15
N PHE A 32 13.57 6.14 -9.17
CA PHE A 32 14.67 6.34 -8.23
C PHE A 32 15.81 5.33 -8.43
N GLU A 33 15.89 4.74 -9.63
CA GLU A 33 17.01 3.87 -10.00
C GLU A 33 18.36 4.57 -9.77
N ALA A 34 19.30 3.82 -9.18
CA ALA A 34 20.63 4.30 -8.79
C ALA A 34 20.63 5.50 -7.82
N LYS A 35 19.57 5.66 -7.03
CA LYS A 35 19.48 6.62 -5.92
C LYS A 35 19.20 5.89 -4.60
N ASP A 36 19.46 6.57 -3.49
CA ASP A 36 19.15 6.09 -2.15
C ASP A 36 17.95 6.86 -1.56
N PRO A 37 16.70 6.52 -1.95
CA PRO A 37 15.52 7.24 -1.49
C PRO A 37 15.24 7.00 0.01
N ILE A 38 14.86 8.06 0.71
CA ILE A 38 14.33 7.99 2.08
C ILE A 38 12.80 7.92 2.00
N PHE A 39 12.21 6.86 2.55
CA PHE A 39 10.76 6.70 2.66
C PHE A 39 10.27 7.23 4.01
N ILE A 40 9.28 8.13 3.98
CA ILE A 40 8.68 8.72 5.17
C ILE A 40 7.23 8.26 5.29
N GLY A 41 6.95 7.43 6.28
CA GLY A 41 5.59 6.98 6.59
C GLY A 41 4.87 7.96 7.52
N VAL A 42 3.78 8.57 7.05
CA VAL A 42 2.96 9.47 7.88
C VAL A 42 1.93 8.65 8.66
N LEU A 43 2.05 8.64 9.97
CA LEU A 43 1.27 7.78 10.88
C LEU A 43 -0.17 8.29 11.12
N ASN A 44 -1.09 7.45 11.62
CA ASN A 44 -0.90 6.12 12.23
C ASN A 44 -1.20 4.92 11.32
N GLY A 45 -1.98 5.08 10.26
CA GLY A 45 -2.45 3.96 9.41
C GLY A 45 -1.50 3.53 8.30
N SER A 46 -0.42 4.28 8.04
CA SER A 46 0.44 4.04 6.87
C SER A 46 1.34 2.81 6.97
N PHE A 47 1.55 2.26 8.17
CA PHE A 47 2.55 1.20 8.37
C PHE A 47 2.26 -0.05 7.52
N MET A 48 1.00 -0.46 7.36
CA MET A 48 0.62 -1.60 6.52
C MET A 48 0.90 -1.34 5.05
N PHE A 49 0.40 -0.20 4.54
CA PHE A 49 0.62 0.21 3.15
C PHE A 49 2.10 0.37 2.83
N MET A 50 2.87 0.98 3.73
CA MET A 50 4.31 1.17 3.54
C MET A 50 5.05 -0.17 3.53
N ALA A 51 4.68 -1.11 4.40
CA ALA A 51 5.29 -2.44 4.41
C ALA A 51 4.98 -3.23 3.13
N ASP A 52 3.79 -3.10 2.55
CA ASP A 52 3.48 -3.67 1.23
C ASP A 52 4.28 -2.95 0.12
N LEU A 53 4.31 -1.62 0.13
CA LEU A 53 4.97 -0.81 -0.90
C LEU A 53 6.49 -1.05 -0.95
N LEU A 54 7.15 -1.19 0.19
CA LEU A 54 8.60 -1.43 0.25
C LEU A 54 9.01 -2.84 -0.18
N ARG A 55 8.06 -3.80 -0.24
CA ARG A 55 8.30 -5.16 -0.73
C ARG A 55 8.05 -5.34 -2.23
N ALA A 56 7.36 -4.39 -2.84
CA ALA A 56 6.96 -4.39 -4.25
C ALA A 56 8.06 -3.86 -5.16
#